data_AF-A0A3D3B8M8-F1
#
_entry.id   AF-A0A3D3B8M8-F1
#
_cell.length_a   1.000
_cell.length_b   1.000
_cell.length_c   1.000
_cell.angle_alpha   90.00
_cell.angle_beta   90.00
_cell.angle_gamma   90.00
#
_symmetry.space_group_name_H-M   'P 1'
#
loop_
_entity.id
_entity.type
_entity.pdbx_description
1 polymer ?
#
loop_
_entity_poly.entity_id
_entity_poly.type
_entity_poly.pdbx_seq_one_letter_code
_entity_poly.pdbx_strand_id
1 'polypeptide(L)'
;MGYTLNFAAVWRNFDQLLAGLALSLGLAFVSILIGILIGLLVAFALVSKHRAACWPATVYVTVIRNLPILVLVLFAYFALPQMGVRLGKIESFVAVLSIYSGAYLAEVFRAGLLSIPKGLPEAGLAIGLTPMQIRISIVMPLMFRNVLPSLSSTIISLFKDTSLAAAIAVPELTFEARKINVESFRVIETWIVASGLYVATCVGLAAVMRMAERRLAVPR
;
A
#
# COMPACT_ATOMS: atom_id res chain seq x y z
N MET A 1 36.48 -13.71 19.77
CA MET A 1 35.47 -13.01 18.95
C MET A 1 35.02 -11.76 19.70
N GLY A 2 35.51 -10.58 19.30
CA GLY A 2 35.14 -9.31 19.92
C GLY A 2 34.53 -8.39 18.87
N TYR A 3 33.26 -8.59 18.55
CA TYR A 3 32.55 -7.61 17.72
C TYR A 3 32.29 -6.37 18.57
N THR A 4 32.86 -5.24 18.17
CA THR A 4 32.63 -3.95 18.83
C THR A 4 31.65 -3.13 18.01
N LEU A 5 30.53 -2.76 18.64
CA LEU A 5 29.51 -1.93 18.02
C LEU A 5 30.11 -0.54 17.74
N ASN A 6 30.01 -0.10 16.48
CA ASN A 6 30.44 1.22 16.06
C ASN A 6 29.43 1.86 15.11
N PHE A 7 28.66 2.81 15.64
CA PHE A 7 27.61 3.53 14.94
C PHE A 7 28.12 4.75 14.14
N ALA A 8 29.41 5.09 14.18
CA ALA A 8 29.94 6.29 13.54
C ALA A 8 29.64 6.35 12.03
N ALA A 9 29.75 5.21 11.34
CA ALA A 9 29.45 5.13 9.91
C ALA A 9 27.96 5.39 9.61
N VAL A 10 27.06 4.95 10.50
CA VAL A 10 25.62 5.17 10.35
C VAL A 10 25.25 6.61 10.67
N TRP A 11 25.81 7.17 11.75
CA TRP A 11 25.55 8.56 12.15
C TRP A 11 26.02 9.56 11.10
N ARG A 12 27.15 9.28 10.45
CA ARG A 12 27.67 10.12 9.36
C ARG A 12 26.77 10.16 8.14
N ASN A 13 25.99 9.10 7.90
CA ASN A 13 25.09 8.96 6.75
C ASN A 13 23.61 8.95 7.16
N PHE A 14 23.29 9.47 8.34
CA PHE A 14 21.93 9.42 8.88
C PHE A 14 20.96 10.29 8.07
N ASP A 15 21.47 11.38 7.49
CA ASP A 15 20.78 12.22 6.52
C ASP A 15 20.32 11.43 5.28
N GLN A 16 21.18 10.56 4.74
CA GLN A 16 20.84 9.69 3.60
C GLN A 16 19.75 8.69 3.99
N LEU A 17 19.80 8.10 5.19
CA LEU A 17 18.75 7.22 5.69
C LEU A 17 17.40 7.94 5.83
N LEU A 18 17.40 9.17 6.33
CA LEU A 18 16.19 9.98 6.44
C LEU A 18 15.64 10.39 5.06
N ALA A 19 16.51 10.75 4.11
CA ALA A 19 16.10 11.04 2.73
C ALA A 19 15.51 9.80 2.06
N GLY A 20 16.14 8.63 2.24
CA GLY A 20 15.62 7.35 1.75
C GLY A 20 14.28 6.99 2.38
N LEU A 21 14.09 7.22 3.68
CA LEU A 21 12.81 7.03 4.38
C LEU A 21 11.73 7.97 3.86
N ALA A 22 12.06 9.25 3.63
CA ALA A 22 11.13 10.21 3.04
C ALA A 22 10.69 9.78 1.64
N LEU A 23 11.63 9.27 0.83
CA LEU A 23 11.29 8.68 -0.47
C LEU A 23 10.42 7.43 -0.33
N SER A 24 10.72 6.50 0.59
CA SER A 24 9.86 5.34 0.89
C SER A 24 8.42 5.77 1.19
N LEU A 25 8.25 6.80 2.05
CA LEU A 25 6.94 7.35 2.37
C LEU A 25 6.26 7.98 1.15
N GLY A 26 7.00 8.71 0.31
CA GLY A 26 6.47 9.28 -0.93
C GLY A 26 6.00 8.21 -1.92
N LEU A 27 6.79 7.16 -2.12
CA LEU A 27 6.44 6.02 -2.98
C LEU A 27 5.18 5.32 -2.48
N ALA A 28 5.09 5.04 -1.17
CA ALA A 28 3.93 4.44 -0.55
C ALA A 28 2.70 5.34 -0.72
N PHE A 29 2.81 6.62 -0.40
CA PHE A 29 1.70 7.57 -0.45
C PHE A 29 1.09 7.68 -1.85
N VAL A 30 1.91 7.92 -2.87
CA VAL A 30 1.44 8.06 -4.26
C VAL A 30 0.82 6.75 -4.74
N SER A 31 1.48 5.61 -4.48
CA SER A 31 1.00 4.32 -4.93
C SER A 31 -0.30 3.91 -4.26
N ILE A 32 -0.45 4.18 -2.96
CA ILE A 32 -1.68 3.92 -2.20
C ILE A 32 -2.81 4.82 -2.71
N LEU A 33 -2.55 6.08 -3.02
CA LEU A 33 -3.58 6.99 -3.55
C LEU A 33 -4.17 6.45 -4.86
N ILE A 34 -3.31 6.05 -5.79
CA ILE A 34 -3.72 5.42 -7.05
C ILE A 34 -4.39 4.07 -6.78
N GLY A 35 -3.82 3.27 -5.88
CA GLY A 35 -4.36 1.99 -5.45
C GLY A 35 -5.76 2.08 -4.84
N ILE A 36 -6.08 3.14 -4.09
CA ILE A 36 -7.43 3.37 -3.55
C ILE A 36 -8.43 3.56 -4.70
N LEU A 37 -8.06 4.34 -5.72
CA LEU A 37 -8.92 4.55 -6.89
C LEU A 37 -9.14 3.24 -7.65
N ILE A 38 -8.07 2.49 -7.94
CA ILE A 38 -8.16 1.18 -8.60
C ILE A 38 -9.00 0.22 -7.76
N GLY A 39 -8.67 0.10 -6.48
CA GLY A 39 -9.32 -0.81 -5.54
C GLY A 39 -10.81 -0.52 -5.41
N LEU A 40 -11.21 0.74 -5.32
CA LEU A 40 -12.64 1.11 -5.21
C LEU A 40 -13.41 0.71 -6.47
N LEU A 41 -12.88 1.03 -7.66
CA LEU A 41 -13.50 0.66 -8.94
C LEU A 41 -13.63 -0.86 -9.08
N VAL A 42 -12.56 -1.59 -8.75
CA VAL A 42 -12.52 -3.05 -8.83
C VAL A 42 -13.46 -3.68 -7.79
N ALA A 43 -13.55 -3.14 -6.57
CA ALA A 43 -14.47 -3.64 -5.55
C ALA A 43 -15.93 -3.55 -5.99
N PHE A 44 -16.34 -2.43 -6.59
CA PHE A 44 -17.69 -2.31 -7.14
C PHE A 44 -17.93 -3.28 -8.31
N ALA A 45 -16.92 -3.51 -9.16
CA ALA A 45 -17.01 -4.48 -10.24
C ALA A 45 -17.16 -5.93 -9.70
N LEU A 46 -16.46 -6.28 -8.61
CA LEU A 46 -16.54 -7.59 -7.96
C LEU A 46 -17.91 -7.87 -7.33
N VAL A 47 -18.58 -6.85 -6.78
CA VAL A 47 -19.92 -6.97 -6.18
C VAL A 47 -21.04 -6.85 -7.22
N SER A 48 -20.71 -6.46 -8.46
CA SER A 48 -21.68 -6.31 -9.54
C SER A 48 -22.32 -7.64 -9.95
N LYS A 49 -23.61 -7.61 -10.28
CA LYS A 49 -24.33 -8.76 -10.87
C LYS A 49 -23.89 -9.03 -12.32
N HIS A 50 -23.29 -8.05 -13.00
CA HIS A 50 -22.87 -8.19 -14.39
C HIS A 50 -21.57 -8.99 -14.49
N ARG A 51 -21.66 -10.18 -15.08
CA ARG A 51 -20.51 -11.07 -15.31
C ARG A 51 -19.36 -10.41 -16.08
N ALA A 52 -19.69 -9.54 -17.05
CA ALA A 52 -18.70 -8.81 -17.84
C ALA A 52 -17.82 -7.85 -17.01
N ALA A 53 -18.34 -7.32 -15.89
CA ALA A 53 -17.56 -6.49 -14.97
C ALA A 53 -16.86 -7.33 -13.89
N CYS A 54 -17.58 -8.33 -13.34
CA CYS A 54 -17.09 -9.18 -12.26
C CYS A 54 -15.92 -10.07 -12.68
N TRP A 55 -15.97 -10.65 -13.90
CA TRP A 55 -14.97 -11.62 -14.34
C TRP A 55 -13.57 -11.01 -14.52
N PRO A 56 -13.37 -9.89 -15.27
CA PRO A 56 -12.06 -9.25 -15.38
C PRO A 56 -11.52 -8.78 -14.03
N ALA A 57 -12.37 -8.23 -13.16
CA ALA A 57 -12.00 -7.80 -11.81
C ALA A 57 -11.51 -8.99 -10.96
N THR A 58 -12.19 -10.13 -11.05
CA THR A 58 -11.79 -11.37 -10.36
C THR A 58 -10.45 -11.89 -10.87
N VAL A 59 -10.24 -11.90 -12.19
CA VAL A 59 -8.96 -12.32 -12.79
C VAL A 59 -7.83 -11.40 -12.33
N TYR A 60 -8.01 -10.08 -12.42
CA TYR A 60 -7.03 -9.10 -11.97
C TYR A 60 -6.64 -9.30 -10.50
N VAL A 61 -7.62 -9.37 -9.58
CA VAL A 61 -7.35 -9.57 -8.15
C VAL A 61 -6.67 -10.91 -7.89
N THR A 62 -7.13 -11.97 -8.54
CA THR A 62 -6.56 -13.32 -8.38
C THR A 62 -5.12 -13.35 -8.86
N VAL A 63 -4.82 -12.85 -10.05
CA VAL A 63 -3.46 -12.90 -10.61
C VAL A 63 -2.51 -12.05 -9.76
N ILE A 64 -2.87 -10.80 -9.48
CA ILE A 64 -1.97 -9.85 -8.82
C ILE A 64 -1.68 -10.24 -7.37
N ARG A 65 -2.67 -10.74 -6.62
CA ARG A 65 -2.47 -11.17 -5.22
C ARG A 65 -1.70 -12.48 -5.09
N ASN A 66 -1.74 -13.33 -6.12
CA ASN A 66 -1.00 -14.60 -6.14
C ASN A 66 0.41 -14.48 -6.74
N LEU A 67 0.75 -13.32 -7.34
CA LEU A 67 2.10 -13.05 -7.83
C LEU A 67 2.94 -12.33 -6.76
N PRO A 68 4.20 -12.75 -6.54
CA PRO A 68 5.11 -12.01 -5.68
C PRO A 68 5.35 -10.61 -6.25
N ILE A 69 5.12 -9.57 -5.44
CA ILE A 69 5.34 -8.18 -5.86
C ILE A 69 6.77 -7.93 -6.37
N LEU A 70 7.78 -8.58 -5.77
CA LEU A 70 9.15 -8.48 -6.25
C LEU A 70 9.29 -8.91 -7.71
N VAL A 71 8.60 -9.98 -8.12
CA VAL A 71 8.61 -10.45 -9.51
C VAL A 71 7.94 -9.42 -10.42
N LEU A 72 6.83 -8.80 -9.98
CA LEU A 72 6.16 -7.73 -10.73
C LEU A 72 7.08 -6.51 -10.93
N VAL A 73 7.80 -6.11 -9.88
CA VAL A 73 8.76 -4.98 -9.93
C VAL A 73 9.89 -5.28 -10.91
N LEU A 74 10.51 -6.45 -10.80
CA LEU A 74 11.59 -6.87 -11.70
C LEU A 74 11.10 -6.97 -13.15
N PHE A 75 9.92 -7.53 -13.38
CA PHE A 75 9.33 -7.63 -14.71
C PHE A 75 9.07 -6.23 -15.30
N ALA A 76 8.44 -5.33 -14.55
CA ALA A 76 8.12 -3.99 -15.02
C ALA A 76 9.36 -3.15 -15.34
N TYR A 77 10.44 -3.31 -14.59
CA TYR A 77 11.67 -2.53 -14.80
C TYR A 77 12.64 -3.17 -15.80
N PHE A 78 12.78 -4.50 -15.83
CA PHE A 78 13.77 -5.18 -16.68
C PHE A 78 13.19 -5.82 -17.95
N ALA A 79 11.94 -6.31 -17.92
CA ALA A 79 11.34 -6.99 -19.07
C ALA A 79 10.53 -6.03 -19.96
N LEU A 80 9.75 -5.13 -19.36
CA LEU A 80 8.88 -4.20 -20.09
C LEU A 80 9.64 -3.29 -21.09
N PRO A 81 10.87 -2.79 -20.79
CA PRO A 81 11.68 -2.06 -21.77
C PRO A 81 12.00 -2.84 -23.05
N GLN A 82 12.09 -4.17 -22.97
CA GLN A 82 12.34 -5.03 -24.13
C GLN A 82 11.11 -5.10 -25.06
N MET A 83 9.93 -4.78 -24.53
CA MET A 83 8.67 -4.67 -25.27
C MET A 83 8.40 -3.24 -25.77
N GLY A 84 9.35 -2.32 -25.61
CA GLY A 84 9.26 -0.94 -26.10
C GLY A 84 8.74 0.10 -25.10
N VAL A 85 8.34 -0.32 -23.89
CA VAL A 85 7.86 0.62 -22.85
C VAL A 85 8.96 0.86 -21.82
N ARG A 86 9.56 2.05 -21.83
CA ARG A 86 10.65 2.43 -20.94
C ARG A 86 10.14 3.41 -19.88
N LEU A 87 10.07 2.93 -18.65
CA LEU A 87 9.78 3.74 -17.46
C LEU A 87 11.06 3.89 -16.64
N GLY A 88 11.20 5.02 -15.94
CA GLY A 88 12.24 5.17 -14.94
C GLY A 88 11.96 4.28 -13.72
N LYS A 89 12.97 4.11 -12.85
CA LYS A 89 12.89 3.19 -11.70
C LYS A 89 11.74 3.54 -10.75
N ILE A 90 11.56 4.83 -10.48
CA ILE A 90 10.54 5.35 -9.56
C ILE A 90 9.16 5.14 -10.19
N GLU A 91 9.00 5.48 -11.47
CA GLU A 91 7.75 5.35 -12.22
C GLU A 91 7.35 3.88 -12.36
N SER A 92 8.29 2.99 -12.69
CA SER A 92 8.09 1.54 -12.72
C SER A 92 7.61 1.02 -11.37
N PHE A 93 8.26 1.43 -10.28
CA PHE A 93 7.90 0.98 -8.94
C PHE A 93 6.54 1.50 -8.51
N VAL A 94 6.25 2.78 -8.70
CA VAL A 94 4.95 3.39 -8.38
C VAL A 94 3.85 2.73 -9.19
N ALA A 95 4.04 2.48 -10.49
CA ALA A 95 3.05 1.80 -11.31
C ALA A 95 2.75 0.39 -10.78
N VAL A 96 3.79 -0.41 -10.49
CA VAL A 96 3.62 -1.76 -9.94
C VAL A 96 2.97 -1.75 -8.58
N LEU A 97 3.44 -0.91 -7.65
CA LEU A 97 2.88 -0.83 -6.31
C LEU A 97 1.44 -0.30 -6.32
N SER A 98 1.08 0.58 -7.25
CA SER A 98 -0.30 1.05 -7.46
C SER A 98 -1.22 -0.08 -7.92
N ILE A 99 -0.79 -0.86 -8.92
CA ILE A 99 -1.54 -2.02 -9.43
C ILE A 99 -1.64 -3.10 -8.36
N TYR A 100 -0.56 -3.35 -7.61
CA TYR A 100 -0.54 -4.32 -6.52
C TYR A 100 -1.45 -3.90 -5.38
N SER A 101 -1.29 -2.68 -4.87
CA SER A 101 -2.13 -2.12 -3.81
C SER A 101 -3.61 -2.07 -4.21
N GLY A 102 -3.93 -1.75 -5.46
CA GLY A 102 -5.29 -1.77 -5.99
C GLY A 102 -5.97 -3.13 -5.81
N ALA A 103 -5.26 -4.24 -6.02
CA ALA A 103 -5.82 -5.58 -5.87
C ALA A 103 -6.08 -5.95 -4.40
N TYR A 104 -5.20 -5.54 -3.48
CA TYR A 104 -5.39 -5.75 -2.03
C TYR A 104 -6.49 -4.86 -1.48
N LEU A 105 -6.53 -3.60 -1.88
CA LEU A 105 -7.55 -2.64 -1.48
C LEU A 105 -8.93 -2.99 -2.05
N ALA A 106 -9.00 -3.57 -3.25
CA ALA A 106 -10.25 -4.07 -3.82
C ALA A 106 -10.93 -5.09 -2.89
N GLU A 107 -10.16 -5.98 -2.27
CA GLU A 107 -10.69 -6.99 -1.35
C GLU A 107 -11.10 -6.39 -0.01
N VAL A 108 -10.33 -5.43 0.49
CA VAL A 108 -10.68 -4.66 1.69
C VAL A 108 -12.02 -3.93 1.48
N PHE A 109 -12.16 -3.21 0.36
CA PHE A 109 -13.40 -2.51 0.03
C PHE A 109 -14.55 -3.48 -0.28
N ARG A 110 -14.30 -4.60 -0.96
CA ARG A 110 -15.32 -5.64 -1.19
C ARG A 110 -15.87 -6.18 0.13
N ALA A 111 -15.00 -6.50 1.08
CA ALA A 111 -15.41 -6.92 2.42
C ALA A 111 -16.22 -5.83 3.12
N GLY A 112 -15.81 -4.57 2.99
CA GLY A 112 -16.59 -3.41 3.44
C GLY A 112 -17.99 -3.33 2.85
N LEU A 113 -18.11 -3.47 1.53
CA LEU A 113 -19.39 -3.43 0.82
C LEU A 113 -20.31 -4.56 1.27
N LEU A 114 -19.77 -5.77 1.42
CA LEU A 114 -20.53 -6.95 1.86
C LEU A 114 -20.92 -6.89 3.34
N SER A 115 -20.24 -6.09 4.16
CA SER A 115 -20.57 -5.92 5.59
C SER A 115 -21.82 -5.06 5.83
N ILE A 116 -22.33 -4.37 4.80
CA ILE A 116 -23.46 -3.46 4.92
C ILE A 116 -24.77 -4.26 4.94
N PRO A 117 -25.64 -4.08 5.96
CA PRO A 117 -26.95 -4.72 6.00
C PRO A 117 -27.79 -4.37 4.76
N LYS A 118 -28.39 -5.37 4.12
CA LYS A 118 -29.23 -5.19 2.91
C LYS A 118 -30.40 -4.24 3.12
N GLY A 119 -30.94 -4.18 4.34
CA GLY A 119 -32.03 -3.28 4.72
C GLY A 119 -31.71 -1.80 4.60
N LEU A 120 -30.43 -1.38 4.65
CA LEU A 120 -30.05 0.03 4.51
C LEU A 120 -30.26 0.56 3.07
N PRO A 121 -29.70 -0.10 2.03
CA PRO A 121 -30.05 0.21 0.65
C PRO A 121 -31.56 0.11 0.36
N GLU A 122 -32.25 -0.89 0.90
CA GLU A 122 -33.70 -1.09 0.69
C GLU A 122 -34.53 0.04 1.32
N ALA A 123 -34.19 0.48 2.53
CA ALA A 123 -34.81 1.64 3.16
C ALA A 123 -34.59 2.93 2.37
N GLY A 124 -33.39 3.11 1.80
CA GLY A 124 -33.09 4.23 0.91
C GLY A 124 -34.01 4.27 -0.32
N LEU A 125 -34.26 3.10 -0.93
CA LEU A 125 -35.22 2.99 -2.04
C LEU A 125 -36.66 3.31 -1.58
N ALA A 126 -37.06 2.85 -0.39
CA ALA A 126 -38.40 3.06 0.14
C ALA A 126 -38.73 4.55 0.40
N ILE A 127 -37.72 5.37 0.71
CA ILE A 127 -37.86 6.83 0.87
C ILE A 127 -37.62 7.61 -0.43
N GLY A 128 -37.50 6.93 -1.58
CA GLY A 128 -37.41 7.55 -2.90
C GLY A 128 -35.99 7.94 -3.34
N LEU A 129 -34.93 7.46 -2.68
CA LEU A 129 -33.56 7.71 -3.17
C LEU A 129 -33.27 6.87 -4.42
N THR A 130 -32.59 7.49 -5.37
CA THR A 130 -32.06 6.79 -6.55
C THR A 130 -30.90 5.85 -6.17
N PRO A 131 -30.62 4.80 -6.98
CA PRO A 131 -29.50 3.90 -6.73
C PRO A 131 -28.14 4.61 -6.57
N MET A 132 -27.93 5.72 -7.30
CA MET A 132 -26.70 6.49 -7.20
C MET A 132 -26.63 7.31 -5.90
N GLN A 133 -27.74 7.91 -5.48
CA GLN A 133 -27.83 8.59 -4.18
C GLN A 133 -27.60 7.62 -3.02
N ILE A 134 -28.14 6.40 -3.09
CA ILE A 134 -27.90 5.36 -2.08
C ILE A 134 -26.42 4.98 -2.04
N ARG A 135 -25.79 4.78 -3.21
CA ARG A 135 -24.36 4.44 -3.28
C ARG A 135 -23.47 5.52 -2.67
N ILE A 136 -23.71 6.79 -3.03
CA ILE A 136 -22.89 7.91 -2.55
C ILE A 136 -23.18 8.27 -1.10
N SER A 137 -24.44 8.30 -0.71
CA SER A 137 -24.85 8.91 0.58
C SER A 137 -24.92 7.91 1.72
N ILE A 138 -25.13 6.62 1.41
CA ILE A 138 -25.31 5.56 2.43
C ILE A 138 -24.16 4.56 2.34
N VAL A 139 -23.99 3.92 1.18
CA VAL A 139 -23.10 2.76 1.03
C VAL A 139 -21.63 3.16 1.13
N MET A 140 -21.16 4.15 0.37
CA MET A 140 -19.74 4.55 0.38
C MET A 140 -19.27 5.03 1.75
N PRO A 141 -19.95 5.97 2.45
CA PRO A 141 -19.50 6.44 3.76
C PRO A 141 -19.47 5.32 4.81
N LEU A 142 -20.48 4.45 4.80
CA LEU A 142 -20.55 3.33 5.72
C LEU A 142 -19.47 2.28 5.44
N MET A 143 -19.25 1.95 4.17
CA MET A 143 -18.18 1.05 3.73
C MET A 143 -16.83 1.58 4.20
N PHE A 144 -16.51 2.86 3.93
CA PHE A 144 -15.23 3.45 4.34
C PHE A 144 -15.03 3.32 5.84
N ARG A 145 -16.05 3.62 6.66
CA ARG A 145 -15.98 3.47 8.13
C ARG A 145 -15.71 2.02 8.55
N ASN A 146 -16.39 1.06 7.92
CA ASN A 146 -16.24 -0.36 8.26
C ASN A 146 -14.86 -0.92 7.91
N VAL A 147 -14.23 -0.40 6.84
CA VAL A 147 -12.92 -0.90 6.39
C VAL A 147 -11.73 -0.19 7.02
N LEU A 148 -11.91 0.93 7.74
CA LEU A 148 -10.81 1.68 8.34
C LEU A 148 -9.79 0.78 9.08
N PRO A 149 -10.19 -0.16 9.96
CA PRO A 149 -9.24 -1.01 10.66
C PRO A 149 -8.38 -1.89 9.71
N SER A 150 -9.00 -2.45 8.67
CA SER A 150 -8.32 -3.27 7.67
C SER A 150 -7.48 -2.44 6.70
N LEU A 151 -7.89 -1.20 6.44
CA LEU A 151 -7.17 -0.25 5.61
C LEU A 151 -5.85 0.15 6.28
N SER A 152 -5.88 0.39 7.60
CA SER A 152 -4.71 0.71 8.42
C SER A 152 -3.59 -0.33 8.29
N SER A 153 -3.92 -1.60 8.46
CA SER A 153 -2.94 -2.69 8.35
C SER A 153 -2.42 -2.87 6.92
N THR A 154 -3.27 -2.65 5.92
CA THR A 154 -2.90 -2.71 4.51
C THR A 154 -1.93 -1.58 4.14
N ILE A 155 -2.20 -0.34 4.56
CA ILE A 155 -1.32 0.83 4.33
C ILE A 155 0.06 0.60 4.94
N ILE A 156 0.12 0.10 6.19
CA ILE A 156 1.40 -0.19 6.86
C ILE A 156 2.15 -1.30 6.11
N SER A 157 1.44 -2.28 5.56
CA SER A 157 2.07 -3.36 4.79
C SER A 157 2.64 -2.85 3.47
N LEU A 158 1.88 -2.02 2.74
CA LEU A 158 2.33 -1.40 1.49
C LEU A 158 3.52 -0.45 1.69
N PHE A 159 3.60 0.24 2.84
CA PHE A 159 4.79 1.00 3.20
C PHE A 159 6.02 0.10 3.37
N LYS A 160 5.89 -1.06 4.02
CA LYS A 160 7.01 -2.02 4.13
C LYS A 160 7.39 -2.57 2.76
N ASP A 161 6.43 -2.78 1.87
CA ASP A 161 6.68 -3.27 0.51
C ASP A 161 7.51 -2.29 -0.34
N THR A 162 7.62 -1.01 0.02
CA THR A 162 8.53 -0.07 -0.67
C THR A 162 9.98 -0.47 -0.58
N SER A 163 10.37 -1.25 0.44
CA SER A 163 11.72 -1.82 0.57
C SER A 163 12.14 -2.66 -0.64
N LEU A 164 11.17 -3.22 -1.37
CA LEU A 164 11.45 -4.00 -2.59
C LEU A 164 11.96 -3.14 -3.75
N ALA A 165 11.74 -1.82 -3.71
CA ALA A 165 12.27 -0.90 -4.71
C ALA A 165 13.82 -0.88 -4.71
N ALA A 166 14.46 -1.24 -3.59
CA ALA A 166 15.90 -1.40 -3.51
C ALA A 166 16.45 -2.43 -4.53
N ALA A 167 15.62 -3.40 -4.95
CA ALA A 167 16.01 -4.42 -5.94
C ALA A 167 16.28 -3.83 -7.33
N ILE A 168 15.69 -2.68 -7.65
CA ILE A 168 15.89 -1.96 -8.91
C ILE A 168 16.70 -0.67 -8.70
N ALA A 169 17.42 -0.58 -7.58
CA ALA A 169 18.27 0.55 -7.21
C ALA A 169 17.53 1.90 -7.14
N VAL A 170 16.33 1.90 -6.56
CA VAL A 170 15.67 3.12 -6.08
C VAL A 170 16.27 3.47 -4.71
N PRO A 171 16.72 4.72 -4.48
CA PRO A 171 17.42 5.14 -3.26
C PRO A 171 16.48 5.36 -2.07
N GLU A 172 15.66 4.35 -1.77
CA GLU A 172 14.80 4.36 -0.59
C GLU A 172 15.53 3.79 0.65
N LEU A 173 14.89 3.73 1.82
CA LEU A 173 15.54 3.41 3.09
C LEU A 173 16.35 2.09 3.08
N THR A 174 15.83 0.99 2.53
CA THR A 174 16.57 -0.28 2.46
C THR A 174 17.76 -0.18 1.50
N PHE A 175 17.65 0.56 0.40
CA PHE A 175 18.77 0.81 -0.50
C PHE A 175 19.89 1.59 0.20
N GLU A 176 19.56 2.69 0.88
CA GLU A 176 20.56 3.50 1.59
C GLU A 176 21.23 2.73 2.74
N ALA A 177 20.45 1.92 3.47
CA ALA A 177 21.00 1.01 4.47
C ALA A 177 21.95 -0.03 3.84
N ARG A 178 21.59 -0.62 2.70
CA ARG A 178 22.47 -1.57 1.99
C ARG A 178 23.75 -0.88 1.52
N LYS A 179 23.67 0.34 1.01
CA LYS A 179 24.81 1.13 0.54
C LYS A 179 25.80 1.40 1.69
N ILE A 180 25.32 1.91 2.82
CA ILE A 180 26.16 2.15 4.02
C ILE A 180 26.81 0.85 4.49
N ASN A 181 26.07 -0.27 4.49
CA ASN A 181 26.61 -1.57 4.87
C ASN A 181 27.75 -1.99 3.94
N VAL A 182 27.57 -1.92 2.62
CA VAL A 182 28.61 -2.29 1.64
C VAL A 182 29.84 -1.39 1.74
N GLU A 183 29.67 -0.11 2.01
CA GLU A 183 30.78 0.85 2.10
C GLU A 183 31.55 0.80 3.43
N SER A 184 30.87 0.49 4.54
CA SER A 184 31.45 0.54 5.89
C SER A 184 31.69 -0.83 6.53
N PHE A 185 31.16 -1.90 5.94
CA PHE A 185 31.14 -3.27 6.48
C PHE A 185 30.48 -3.38 7.88
N ARG A 186 29.64 -2.39 8.26
CA ARG A 186 28.90 -2.34 9.53
C ARG A 186 27.49 -2.88 9.37
N VAL A 187 27.39 -4.21 9.24
CA VAL A 187 26.13 -4.91 8.99
C VAL A 187 25.14 -4.72 10.15
N ILE A 188 25.58 -4.98 11.38
CA ILE A 188 24.69 -5.04 12.56
C ILE A 188 24.11 -3.65 12.87
N GLU A 189 24.96 -2.63 12.95
CA GLU A 189 24.56 -1.26 13.31
C GLU A 189 23.64 -0.67 12.25
N THR A 190 23.94 -0.88 10.97
CA THR A 190 23.15 -0.33 9.87
C THR A 190 21.76 -0.95 9.84
N TRP A 191 21.64 -2.27 9.99
CA TRP A 191 20.33 -2.93 10.02
C TRP A 191 19.54 -2.67 11.31
N ILE A 192 20.19 -2.49 12.46
CA ILE A 192 19.52 -2.06 13.70
C ILE A 192 18.87 -0.68 13.50
N VAL A 193 19.63 0.28 12.97
CA VAL A 193 19.13 1.65 12.76
C VAL A 193 18.05 1.68 11.69
N ALA A 194 18.25 1.02 10.55
CA ALA A 194 17.24 0.94 9.49
C ALA A 194 15.95 0.26 9.98
N SER A 195 16.05 -0.83 10.73
CA SER A 195 14.88 -1.50 11.33
C SER A 195 14.17 -0.59 12.34
N GLY A 196 14.94 0.14 13.16
CA GLY A 196 14.40 1.15 14.07
C GLY A 196 13.60 2.24 13.35
N LEU A 197 14.11 2.72 12.21
CA LEU A 197 13.41 3.69 11.36
C LEU A 197 12.13 3.13 10.75
N TYR A 198 12.15 1.90 10.24
CA TYR A 198 10.93 1.22 9.76
C TYR A 198 9.89 1.06 10.87
N VAL A 199 10.30 0.59 12.05
CA VAL A 199 9.40 0.39 13.20
C VAL A 199 8.83 1.71 13.70
N ALA A 200 9.67 2.73 13.89
CA ALA A 200 9.23 4.05 14.32
C ALA A 200 8.19 4.62 13.35
N THR A 201 8.44 4.49 12.04
CA THR A 201 7.51 4.95 11.00
C THR A 201 6.22 4.13 10.99
N CYS A 202 6.28 2.81 11.10
CA CYS A 202 5.10 1.95 11.18
C CYS A 202 4.24 2.26 12.41
N VAL A 203 4.87 2.50 13.56
CA VAL A 203 4.18 2.90 14.81
C VAL A 203 3.54 4.28 14.65
N GLY A 204 4.23 5.22 14.01
CA GLY A 204 3.69 6.54 13.67
C GLY A 204 2.48 6.45 12.76
N LEU A 205 2.58 5.71 11.65
CA LEU A 205 1.45 5.45 10.74
C LEU A 205 0.27 4.80 11.47
N ALA A 206 0.54 3.78 12.29
CA ALA A 206 -0.49 3.11 13.09
C ALA A 206 -1.16 4.06 14.09
N ALA A 207 -0.41 4.98 14.71
CA ALA A 207 -0.96 5.98 15.62
C ALA A 207 -1.87 6.98 14.89
N VAL A 208 -1.44 7.48 13.72
CA VAL A 208 -2.25 8.36 12.88
C VAL A 208 -3.55 7.68 12.45
N MET A 209 -3.47 6.41 12.02
CA MET A 209 -4.64 5.64 11.61
C MET A 209 -5.59 5.36 12.79
N ARG A 210 -5.07 4.98 13.96
CA ARG A 210 -5.90 4.79 15.17
C ARG A 210 -6.61 6.08 15.60
N MET A 211 -5.96 7.23 15.43
CA MET A 211 -6.59 8.51 15.71
C MET A 211 -7.73 8.80 14.71
N ALA A 212 -7.56 8.46 13.43
CA ALA A 212 -8.61 8.57 12.42
C ALA A 212 -9.78 7.60 12.70
N GLU A 213 -9.48 6.36 13.08
CA GLU A 213 -10.48 5.35 13.49
C GLU A 213 -11.32 5.85 14.67
N ARG A 214 -10.69 6.36 15.74
CA ARG A 214 -11.40 6.87 16.92
C ARG A 214 -12.35 8.03 16.62
N ARG A 215 -12.03 8.88 15.64
CA ARG A 215 -12.90 9.99 15.23
C ARG A 215 -14.08 9.54 14.40
N LEU A 216 -13.97 8.41 13.70
CA LEU A 216 -14.96 7.90 12.75
C LEU A 216 -15.78 6.73 13.31
N ALA A 217 -15.35 6.14 14.43
CA ALA A 217 -16.09 5.13 15.16
C ALA A 217 -17.38 5.71 15.78
N VAL A 218 -18.52 5.12 15.43
CA VAL A 218 -19.79 5.36 16.11
C VAL A 218 -19.76 4.57 17.43
N PRO A 219 -20.20 5.13 18.56
CA PRO A 219 -20.40 4.36 19.78
C PRO A 219 -21.33 3.20 19.45
N ARG A 220 -20.87 1.97 19.67
CA ARG A 220 -21.74 0.79 19.55
C ARG A 220 -22.74 0.77 20.69
#